data_AF-K1TUK5-F1
#
_entry.id   AF-K1TUK5-F1
#
_cell.length_a   1.000
_cell.length_b   1.000
_cell.length_c   1.000
_cell.angle_alpha   90.00
_cell.angle_beta   90.00
_cell.angle_gamma   90.00
#
_symmetry.space_group_name_H-M   'P 1'
#
loop_
_entity.id
_entity.type
_entity.pdbx_description
1 polymer ?
#
loop_
_entity_poly.entity_id
_entity_poly.type
_entity_poly.pdbx_seq_one_letter_code
_entity_poly.pdbx_strand_id
1 'polypeptide(L)'
;EERGDTEFLPGTMVDVLEFNDVNEQMVTEGKEPATGEQIMLGITKASLATDSFLSAASFQETTKVLTEAAIKGKVDHLIGLKENVIIGKLIPAGTGMRKYRDVKLDTGLGMDMDDEISFDDFDMDDDTESEVSAETAETVETEENADETVTVEE
;
A
#
# COMPACT_ATOMS: atom_id res chain seq x y z
N GLU A 1 -20.83 24.73 9.79
CA GLU A 1 -20.99 26.00 9.05
C GLU A 1 -22.03 25.85 7.94
N GLU A 2 -22.29 26.93 7.19
CA GLU A 2 -23.33 27.01 6.17
C GLU A 2 -22.92 26.23 4.93
N ARG A 3 -23.84 25.39 4.43
CA ARG A 3 -23.60 24.56 3.25
C ARG A 3 -23.49 25.34 1.94
N GLY A 4 -24.05 26.54 1.86
CA GLY A 4 -24.38 27.14 0.57
C GLY A 4 -25.21 26.18 -0.29
N ASP A 5 -24.92 26.13 -1.58
CA ASP A 5 -25.55 25.22 -2.55
C ASP A 5 -24.81 23.87 -2.72
N THR A 6 -23.88 23.55 -1.80
CA THR A 6 -23.13 22.29 -1.85
C THR A 6 -23.88 21.10 -1.23
N GLU A 7 -23.45 19.89 -1.59
CA GLU A 7 -23.99 18.65 -1.03
C GLU A 7 -23.47 18.33 0.39
N PHE A 8 -22.63 19.17 0.99
CA PHE A 8 -21.94 18.88 2.25
C PHE A 8 -22.82 18.87 3.50
N LEU A 9 -22.94 17.73 4.20
CA LEU A 9 -23.24 17.59 5.65
C LEU A 9 -22.96 18.82 6.57
N PRO A 10 -23.90 19.59 7.19
CA PRO A 10 -23.47 20.55 8.21
C PRO A 10 -22.96 19.75 9.41
N GLY A 11 -21.72 20.03 9.83
CA GLY A 11 -21.08 19.31 10.95
C GLY A 11 -20.37 18.01 10.56
N THR A 12 -20.29 17.67 9.27
CA THR A 12 -19.39 16.60 8.81
C THR A 12 -18.00 17.15 8.55
N MET A 13 -16.98 16.37 8.89
CA MET A 13 -15.60 16.64 8.48
C MET A 13 -15.41 16.13 7.05
N VAL A 14 -14.83 16.97 6.20
CA VAL A 14 -14.47 16.67 4.81
C VAL A 14 -13.00 17.02 4.58
N ASP A 15 -12.39 16.41 3.57
CA ASP A 15 -11.00 16.75 3.22
C ASP A 15 -10.93 18.19 2.69
N VAL A 16 -9.83 18.88 3.04
CA VAL A 16 -9.65 20.30 2.68
C VAL A 16 -9.49 20.47 1.17
N LEU A 17 -8.85 19.51 0.49
CA LEU A 17 -8.69 19.55 -0.96
C LEU A 17 -10.03 19.36 -1.65
N GLU A 18 -10.80 18.35 -1.26
CA GLU A 18 -12.15 18.12 -1.80
C GLU A 18 -13.07 19.32 -1.55
N PHE A 19 -13.03 19.91 -0.36
CA PHE A 19 -13.80 21.10 -0.03
C PHE A 19 -13.46 22.29 -0.93
N ASN A 20 -12.17 22.52 -1.19
CA ASN A 20 -11.72 23.60 -2.06
C ASN A 20 -12.12 23.36 -3.52
N ASP A 21 -11.95 22.13 -4.02
CA ASP A 21 -12.28 21.75 -5.40
C ASP A 21 -13.79 21.93 -5.67
N VAL A 22 -14.64 21.48 -4.74
CA VAL A 22 -16.11 21.63 -4.85
C VAL A 22 -16.50 23.10 -4.79
N ASN A 23 -15.89 23.89 -3.91
CA ASN A 23 -16.19 25.32 -3.81
C ASN A 23 -15.76 26.09 -5.07
N GLU A 24 -14.61 25.76 -5.66
CA GLU A 24 -14.17 26.37 -6.93
C GLU A 24 -15.15 26.07 -8.07
N GLN A 25 -15.69 24.85 -8.12
CA GLN A 25 -16.74 24.48 -9.07
C GLN A 25 -18.02 25.29 -8.85
N MET A 26 -18.49 25.43 -7.61
CA MET A 26 -19.70 26.20 -7.30
C MET A 26 -19.56 27.68 -7.68
N VAL A 27 -18.39 28.28 -7.43
CA VAL A 27 -18.10 29.66 -7.84
C VAL A 27 -18.10 29.80 -9.36
N THR A 28 -17.56 28.81 -10.09
CA THR A 28 -17.58 28.78 -11.56
C THR A 28 -19.01 28.67 -12.11
N GLU A 29 -19.89 27.95 -11.41
CA GLU A 29 -21.32 27.82 -11.73
C GLU A 29 -22.16 29.03 -11.26
N GLY A 30 -21.58 29.98 -10.54
CA GLY A 30 -22.26 31.16 -10.00
C GLY A 30 -23.19 30.87 -8.81
N LYS A 31 -22.98 29.75 -8.13
CA LYS A 31 -23.72 29.31 -6.93
C LYS A 31 -23.05 29.79 -5.64
N GLU A 32 -23.73 29.64 -4.50
CA GLU A 32 -23.15 29.97 -3.20
C GLU A 32 -22.20 28.86 -2.71
N PRO A 33 -20.90 29.16 -2.50
CA PRO A 33 -19.94 28.17 -1.98
C PRO A 33 -20.19 27.86 -0.50
N ALA A 34 -19.74 26.70 -0.04
CA ALA A 34 -19.81 26.33 1.36
C ALA A 34 -18.79 27.11 2.21
N THR A 35 -19.17 27.41 3.45
CA THR A 35 -18.25 27.96 4.46
C THR A 35 -17.82 26.85 5.42
N GLY A 36 -16.56 26.88 5.84
CA GLY A 36 -15.90 25.78 6.54
C GLY A 36 -14.74 26.26 7.42
N GLU A 37 -14.56 25.66 8.60
CA GLU A 37 -13.51 25.96 9.57
C GLU A 37 -12.53 24.81 9.54
N GLN A 38 -11.24 25.15 9.44
CA GLN A 38 -10.19 24.15 9.43
C GLN A 38 -9.93 23.63 10.85
N ILE A 39 -10.14 22.33 11.04
CA ILE A 39 -9.89 21.65 12.31
C ILE A 39 -8.55 20.91 12.23
N MET A 40 -7.67 21.13 13.20
CA MET A 40 -6.43 20.39 13.31
C MET A 40 -6.65 19.05 14.02
N LEU A 41 -6.36 17.95 13.32
CA LEU A 41 -6.43 16.59 13.85
C LEU A 41 -5.03 16.08 14.21
N GLY A 42 -4.93 15.33 15.30
CA GLY A 42 -3.69 14.59 15.62
C GLY A 42 -3.46 13.42 14.67
N ILE A 43 -2.22 12.96 14.55
CA ILE A 43 -1.81 11.92 13.58
C ILE A 43 -2.67 10.65 13.63
N THR A 44 -3.05 10.21 14.83
CA THR A 44 -3.87 9.00 15.05
C THR A 44 -5.28 9.18 14.50
N LYS A 45 -5.93 10.33 14.78
CA LYS A 45 -7.28 10.61 14.28
C LYS A 45 -7.28 10.85 12.78
N ALA A 46 -6.28 11.57 12.26
CA ALA A 46 -6.12 11.79 10.83
C ALA A 46 -5.95 10.46 10.06
N SER A 47 -5.17 9.51 10.62
CA SER A 47 -4.93 8.21 9.99
C SER A 47 -6.15 7.28 9.98
N LEU A 48 -7.12 7.49 10.88
CA LEU A 48 -8.39 6.75 10.88
C LEU A 48 -9.44 7.38 9.95
N ALA A 49 -9.29 8.67 9.63
CA ALA A 49 -10.22 9.43 8.80
C ALA A 49 -9.91 9.35 7.29
N THR A 50 -9.06 8.41 6.86
CA THR A 50 -8.72 8.25 5.43
C THR A 50 -9.90 7.70 4.64
N ASP A 51 -9.98 8.01 3.34
CA ASP A 51 -11.09 7.56 2.50
C ASP A 51 -11.15 6.05 2.31
N SER A 52 -9.99 5.42 2.21
CA SER A 52 -9.85 3.97 2.16
C SER A 52 -10.12 3.33 3.52
N PHE A 53 -11.13 2.46 3.55
CA PHE A 53 -11.42 1.67 4.73
C PHE A 53 -10.39 0.56 4.94
N LEU A 54 -9.74 0.06 3.89
CA LEU A 54 -8.73 -1.00 3.97
C LEU A 54 -7.44 -0.47 4.63
N SER A 55 -7.04 0.75 4.26
CA SER A 55 -5.93 1.47 4.88
C SER A 55 -6.25 1.88 6.33
N ALA A 56 -7.45 2.39 6.59
CA ALA A 56 -7.88 2.78 7.94
C ALA A 56 -7.97 1.56 8.88
N ALA A 57 -8.60 0.47 8.45
CA ALA A 57 -8.80 -0.73 9.27
C ALA A 57 -7.46 -1.39 9.65
N SER A 58 -6.45 -1.32 8.78
CA SER A 58 -5.13 -1.89 9.05
C SER A 58 -4.27 -1.04 10.00
N PHE A 59 -4.72 0.14 10.43
CA PHE A 59 -4.00 0.93 11.44
C PHE A 59 -4.46 0.51 12.84
N GLN A 60 -5.71 0.82 13.21
CA GLN A 60 -6.34 0.51 14.49
C GLN A 60 -7.87 0.43 14.31
N GLU A 61 -8.61 0.02 15.36
CA GLU A 61 -10.10 -0.01 15.39
C GLU A 61 -10.77 -0.82 14.26
N THR A 62 -10.14 -1.93 13.82
CA THR A 62 -10.57 -2.81 12.72
C THR A 62 -12.08 -3.08 12.68
N THR A 63 -12.67 -3.54 13.78
CA THR A 63 -14.09 -3.91 13.88
C THR A 63 -15.01 -2.73 13.58
N LYS A 64 -14.68 -1.54 14.07
CA LYS A 64 -15.50 -0.34 13.89
C LYS A 64 -15.41 0.16 12.44
N VAL A 65 -14.20 0.21 11.89
CA VAL A 65 -13.98 0.66 10.50
C VAL A 65 -14.70 -0.26 9.50
N LEU A 66 -14.57 -1.58 9.67
CA LEU A 66 -15.20 -2.55 8.76
C LEU A 66 -16.73 -2.57 8.87
N THR A 67 -17.27 -2.41 10.08
CA THR A 67 -18.73 -2.35 10.26
C THR A 67 -19.33 -1.09 9.66
N GLU A 68 -18.73 0.07 9.88
CA GLU A 68 -19.18 1.32 9.25
C GLU A 68 -19.07 1.27 7.71
N ALA A 69 -17.98 0.70 7.18
CA ALA A 69 -17.80 0.53 5.75
C ALA A 69 -18.85 -0.43 5.15
N ALA A 70 -19.15 -1.53 5.84
CA ALA A 70 -20.17 -2.49 5.42
C ALA A 70 -21.58 -1.90 5.43
N ILE A 71 -21.94 -1.12 6.46
CA ILE A 71 -23.24 -0.45 6.57
C ILE A 71 -23.41 0.59 5.45
N LYS A 72 -22.35 1.36 5.16
CA LYS A 72 -22.37 2.39 4.10
C LYS A 72 -22.17 1.81 2.70
N GLY A 73 -21.78 0.54 2.57
CA GLY A 73 -21.42 -0.08 1.29
C GLY A 73 -20.23 0.61 0.61
N LYS A 74 -19.25 1.10 1.39
CA LYS A 74 -18.09 1.82 0.85
C LYS A 74 -17.28 0.91 -0.09
N VAL A 75 -16.85 1.46 -1.22
CA VAL A 75 -15.96 0.79 -2.18
C VAL A 75 -14.57 1.40 -2.04
N ASP A 76 -13.55 0.54 -1.97
CA ASP A 76 -12.15 0.98 -1.92
C ASP A 76 -11.57 1.07 -3.34
N HIS A 77 -11.08 2.25 -3.72
CA HIS A 77 -10.51 2.49 -5.05
C HIS A 77 -9.01 2.16 -5.16
N LEU A 78 -8.37 1.71 -4.08
CA LEU A 78 -6.96 1.30 -4.06
C LEU A 78 -6.02 2.39 -4.61
N ILE A 79 -6.26 3.64 -4.24
CA ILE A 79 -5.47 4.80 -4.66
C ILE A 79 -4.25 4.96 -3.73
N GLY A 80 -4.36 4.51 -2.48
CA GLY A 80 -3.33 4.65 -1.47
C GLY A 80 -2.23 3.61 -1.57
N LEU A 81 -1.11 3.88 -0.89
CA LEU A 81 0.02 2.97 -0.85
C LEU A 81 -0.31 1.70 -0.04
N LYS A 82 -0.91 1.86 1.14
CA LYS A 82 -1.11 0.76 2.10
C LYS A 82 -2.14 -0.26 1.60
N GLU A 83 -3.25 0.20 1.00
CA GLU A 83 -4.22 -0.66 0.32
C GLU A 83 -3.56 -1.62 -0.69
N ASN A 84 -2.72 -1.07 -1.58
CA ASN A 84 -2.08 -1.86 -2.63
C ASN A 84 -1.10 -2.89 -2.04
N VAL A 85 -0.36 -2.52 -0.99
CA VAL A 85 0.52 -3.46 -0.27
C VAL A 85 -0.27 -4.61 0.35
N ILE A 86 -1.40 -4.32 1.01
CA ILE A 86 -2.23 -5.35 1.67
C ILE A 86 -2.79 -6.35 0.66
N ILE A 87 -3.22 -5.86 -0.51
CA ILE A 87 -3.77 -6.70 -1.59
C ILE A 87 -2.68 -7.42 -2.40
N GLY A 88 -1.42 -6.95 -2.33
CA GLY A 88 -0.31 -7.51 -3.12
C GLY A 88 -0.22 -6.94 -4.55
N LYS A 89 -0.75 -5.73 -4.78
CA LYS A 89 -0.62 -5.01 -6.06
C LYS A 89 0.55 -4.02 -6.00
N LEU A 90 1.10 -3.67 -7.17
CA LEU A 90 2.13 -2.62 -7.27
C LEU A 90 1.66 -1.31 -6.61
N ILE A 91 2.50 -0.75 -5.75
CA ILE A 91 2.23 0.53 -5.10
C ILE A 91 2.22 1.67 -6.12
N PRO A 92 1.41 2.71 -5.92
CA PRO A 92 1.30 3.85 -6.83
C PRO A 92 2.48 4.85 -6.68
N ALA A 93 3.70 4.34 -6.47
CA ALA A 93 4.91 5.12 -6.29
C ALA A 93 6.10 4.45 -7.01
N GLY A 94 7.08 5.26 -7.45
CA GLY A 94 8.24 4.76 -8.19
C GLY A 94 7.84 4.01 -9.46
N THR A 95 8.43 2.85 -9.70
CA THR A 95 8.15 2.00 -10.87
C THR A 95 6.71 1.49 -10.95
N GLY A 96 5.96 1.53 -9.84
CA GLY A 96 4.54 1.16 -9.84
C GLY A 96 3.61 2.26 -10.37
N MET A 97 4.11 3.47 -10.63
CA MET A 97 3.32 4.47 -11.37
C MET A 97 3.17 4.07 -12.83
N ARG A 98 1.98 4.32 -13.40
CA ARG A 98 1.69 4.03 -14.82
C ARG A 98 2.73 4.59 -15.79
N LYS A 99 3.28 5.77 -15.50
CA LYS A 99 4.31 6.43 -16.32
C LYS A 99 5.60 5.61 -16.45
N TYR A 100 5.97 4.83 -15.42
CA TYR A 100 7.24 4.11 -15.37
C TYR A 100 7.11 2.61 -15.60
N ARG A 101 5.91 2.04 -15.47
CA ARG A 101 5.67 0.61 -15.66
C ARG A 101 5.84 0.16 -17.11
N ASP A 102 5.42 1.00 -18.06
CA ASP A 102 5.33 0.62 -19.48
C ASP A 102 6.48 1.23 -20.31
N VAL A 103 7.59 1.59 -19.66
CA VAL A 103 8.75 2.20 -20.33
C VAL A 103 9.60 1.12 -20.98
N LYS A 104 9.73 1.17 -22.31
CA LYS A 104 10.67 0.33 -23.06
C LYS A 104 12.09 0.83 -22.87
N LEU A 105 12.99 -0.05 -22.44
CA LEU A 105 14.41 0.26 -22.32
C LEU A 105 15.06 0.07 -23.69
N ASP A 106 15.61 1.14 -24.27
CA ASP A 106 16.51 1.04 -25.41
C ASP A 106 17.93 0.79 -24.87
N THR A 107 18.35 -0.47 -24.87
CA THR A 107 19.68 -0.87 -24.38
C THR A 107 20.75 -0.80 -25.47
N GLY A 108 20.44 -0.30 -26.68
CA GLY A 108 21.38 -0.27 -27.81
C GLY A 108 21.82 -1.65 -28.32
N LEU A 109 21.35 -2.72 -27.66
CA LEU A 109 21.36 -4.08 -28.12
C LEU A 109 20.00 -4.26 -28.78
N GLY A 110 19.97 -4.45 -30.10
CA GLY A 110 18.73 -4.70 -30.86
C GLY A 110 18.15 -6.08 -30.55
N MET A 111 17.85 -6.33 -29.28
CA MET A 111 17.20 -7.52 -28.76
C MET A 111 15.77 -7.11 -28.44
N ASP A 112 14.87 -7.36 -29.38
CA ASP A 112 13.44 -7.33 -29.10
C ASP A 112 13.17 -8.42 -28.06
N MET A 113 12.79 -8.02 -26.84
CA MET A 113 12.45 -8.91 -25.71
C MET A 113 11.14 -9.70 -25.92
N ASP A 114 10.75 -9.94 -27.17
CA ASP A 114 9.59 -10.76 -27.53
C ASP A 114 9.99 -12.24 -27.77
N ASP A 115 11.28 -12.55 -27.74
CA ASP A 115 11.75 -13.94 -27.67
C ASP A 115 11.60 -14.43 -26.23
N GLU A 116 10.52 -15.18 -25.98
CA GLU A 116 10.36 -16.00 -24.78
C GLU A 116 11.65 -16.79 -24.55
N ILE A 117 12.36 -16.53 -23.46
CA ILE A 117 13.44 -17.39 -23.01
C ILE A 117 12.77 -18.72 -22.63
N SER A 118 12.78 -19.69 -23.55
CA SER A 118 12.30 -21.04 -23.28
C SER A 118 13.16 -21.63 -22.17
N PHE A 119 12.52 -22.04 -21.08
CA PHE A 119 13.16 -22.67 -19.93
C PHE A 119 13.84 -24.02 -20.29
N ASP A 120 13.62 -24.52 -21.50
CA ASP A 120 14.12 -25.80 -22.02
C ASP A 120 15.57 -25.75 -22.55
N ASP A 121 16.22 -24.57 -22.66
CA ASP A 121 17.60 -24.47 -23.17
C ASP A 121 18.68 -24.67 -22.06
N PHE A 122 18.26 -25.14 -20.88
CA PHE A 122 19.15 -25.52 -19.78
C PHE A 122 19.41 -27.03 -19.80
N ASP A 123 19.83 -27.58 -20.95
CA ASP A 123 20.52 -28.88 -20.97
C ASP A 123 21.90 -28.66 -20.33
N MET A 124 21.90 -28.77 -19.00
CA MET A 124 23.09 -28.83 -18.18
C MET A 124 23.77 -30.16 -18.47
N ASP A 125 24.70 -30.16 -19.44
CA ASP A 125 25.63 -31.27 -19.66
C ASP A 125 26.38 -31.54 -18.33
N ASP A 126 25.90 -32.60 -17.69
CA ASP A 126 26.41 -33.31 -16.53
C ASP A 126 27.78 -33.92 -16.87
N ASP A 127 28.86 -33.24 -16.53
CA ASP A 127 30.21 -33.82 -16.55
C ASP A 127 31.16 -33.09 -15.59
N THR A 128 30.94 -33.25 -14.28
CA THR A 128 32.03 -33.22 -13.31
C THR A 128 31.80 -34.26 -12.22
N GLU A 129 32.04 -35.53 -12.53
CA GLU A 129 32.39 -36.51 -11.51
C GLU A 129 33.78 -36.16 -10.93
N SER A 130 33.84 -35.82 -9.65
CA SER A 130 35.02 -36.09 -8.85
C SER A 130 34.59 -36.61 -7.48
N GLU A 131 34.58 -37.93 -7.35
CA GLU A 131 34.61 -38.59 -6.05
C GLU A 131 35.90 -38.22 -5.31
N VAL A 132 35.80 -37.72 -4.07
CA VAL A 132 36.83 -37.96 -3.05
C VAL A 132 36.17 -38.22 -1.70
N SER A 133 36.59 -39.34 -1.12
CA SER A 133 36.01 -40.11 -0.02
C SER A 133 35.84 -39.40 1.33
N ALA A 134 34.91 -39.95 2.10
CA ALA A 134 34.71 -39.76 3.53
C ALA A 134 35.85 -40.36 4.40
N GLU A 135 35.89 -39.90 5.66
CA GLU A 135 36.77 -40.21 6.82
C GLU A 135 37.74 -39.05 7.16
N THR A 136 37.83 -38.45 8.36
CA THR A 136 37.46 -38.83 9.74
C THR A 136 37.31 -37.56 10.62
N ALA A 137 36.56 -37.73 11.71
CA ALA A 137 36.22 -36.85 12.83
C ALA A 137 37.35 -35.99 13.47
N GLU A 138 36.99 -34.81 13.99
CA GLU A 138 37.01 -34.53 15.45
C GLU A 138 36.25 -33.24 15.83
N THR A 139 35.50 -33.39 16.92
CA THR A 139 34.85 -32.47 17.88
C THR A 139 35.48 -31.06 18.06
N VAL A 140 34.79 -29.97 18.47
CA VAL A 140 34.24 -29.69 19.83
C VAL A 140 33.56 -28.27 19.82
N GLU A 141 32.53 -28.12 20.66
CA GLU A 141 31.99 -26.90 21.35
C GLU A 141 30.92 -25.98 20.71
N THR A 142 29.73 -26.12 21.30
CA THR A 142 28.63 -25.18 21.53
C THR A 142 29.05 -23.88 22.21
N GLU A 143 28.41 -22.76 21.86
CA GLU A 143 27.87 -21.82 22.85
C GLU A 143 26.51 -21.26 22.39
N GLU A 144 25.58 -21.31 23.34
CA GLU A 144 24.21 -20.77 23.33
C GLU A 144 24.18 -19.25 23.50
N ASN A 145 23.04 -18.64 23.12
CA ASN A 145 22.28 -17.55 23.78
C ASN A 145 21.59 -16.67 22.72
N ALA A 146 20.35 -16.19 22.87
CA ALA A 146 19.32 -16.37 23.88
C ALA A 146 18.00 -15.92 23.23
N ASP A 147 16.93 -16.70 23.43
CA ASP A 147 15.55 -16.30 23.15
C ASP A 147 14.97 -15.77 24.48
N GLU A 148 14.76 -14.46 24.58
CA GLU A 148 14.14 -13.82 25.73
C GLU A 148 12.61 -13.84 25.57
N THR A 149 11.94 -14.73 26.31
CA THR A 149 10.51 -14.55 26.66
C THR A 149 10.30 -14.82 28.15
N VAL A 150 9.87 -13.81 28.90
CA VAL A 150 9.25 -13.98 30.23
C VAL A 150 8.09 -13.01 30.36
N THR A 151 6.90 -13.55 30.58
CA THR A 151 5.77 -12.89 31.27
C THR A 151 5.03 -13.96 32.06
N VAL A 152 4.89 -13.79 33.38
CA VAL A 152 3.63 -13.87 34.17
C VAL A 152 3.95 -13.32 35.58
N GLU A 153 3.27 -12.27 36.01
CA GLU A 153 3.12 -11.92 37.44
C GLU A 153 1.65 -12.16 37.86
N GLU A 154 1.46 -12.68 39.08
CA GLU A 154 0.23 -12.53 39.87
C GLU A 154 0.25 -11.20 40.64
#